data_AF-A0A6I6MUV8-F1
#
_entry.id   AF-A0A6I6MUV8-F1
#
_cell.length_a   1.000
_cell.length_b   1.000
_cell.length_c   1.000
_cell.angle_alpha   90.00
_cell.angle_beta   90.00
_cell.angle_gamma   90.00
#
_symmetry.space_group_name_H-M   'P 1'
#
loop_
_entity.id
_entity.type
_entity.pdbx_description
1 polymer ?
#
loop_
_entity_poly.entity_id
_entity_poly.type
_entity_poly.pdbx_seq_one_letter_code
_entity_poly.pdbx_strand_id
1 'polypeptide(L)'
;MRLFRRSGTADRTAPERTATADSAAVAPAGAVNGYQVLETVTALPISTWRYLWEPEQVRHIGPMAQDWHAAFDFHHENTRVIPLVDANGIALVCIQALNRRIDELTTEVNRLRGLTQHREPNR
;
A
#
# COMPACT_ATOMS: atom_id res chain seq x y z
N MET A 1 39.06 -35.25 28.46
CA MET A 1 38.88 -34.82 27.05
C MET A 1 37.70 -33.85 27.01
N ARG A 2 37.95 -32.55 26.90
CA ARG A 2 36.92 -31.49 26.98
C ARG A 2 36.38 -31.22 25.58
N LEU A 3 35.08 -31.40 25.37
CA LEU A 3 34.40 -31.01 24.14
C LEU A 3 33.40 -29.88 24.46
N PHE A 4 33.76 -28.69 24.02
CA PHE A 4 32.98 -27.46 24.11
C PHE A 4 31.79 -27.52 23.14
N ARG A 5 30.58 -27.32 23.66
CA ARG A 5 29.38 -27.01 22.86
C ARG A 5 29.27 -25.49 22.74
N ARG A 6 29.59 -24.93 21.56
CA ARG A 6 29.26 -23.52 21.25
C ARG A 6 27.82 -23.47 20.72
N SER A 7 26.90 -22.99 21.54
CA SER A 7 25.60 -22.50 21.09
C SER A 7 25.79 -21.08 20.59
N GLY A 8 25.70 -20.86 19.27
CA GLY A 8 25.62 -19.53 18.68
C GLY A 8 24.15 -19.11 18.59
N THR A 9 23.75 -18.15 19.43
CA THR A 9 22.50 -17.40 19.25
C THR A 9 22.76 -16.32 18.21
N ALA A 10 22.14 -16.44 17.04
CA ALA A 10 22.10 -15.38 16.04
C ALA A 10 21.15 -14.28 16.54
N ASP A 11 21.72 -13.29 17.23
CA ASP A 11 21.05 -12.03 17.54
C ASP A 11 20.89 -11.25 16.22
N ARG A 12 19.69 -11.29 15.64
CA ARG A 12 19.34 -10.44 14.50
C ARG A 12 18.90 -9.08 15.05
N THR A 13 19.88 -8.24 15.35
CA THR A 13 19.64 -6.81 15.51
C THR A 13 19.21 -6.25 14.16
N ALA A 14 17.97 -5.76 14.07
CA ALA A 14 17.51 -4.96 12.95
C ALA A 14 18.38 -3.68 12.91
N PRO A 15 18.82 -3.21 11.72
CA PRO A 15 19.66 -2.04 11.67
C PRO A 15 18.87 -0.81 12.13
N GLU A 16 19.42 -0.14 13.13
CA GLU A 16 18.98 1.16 13.61
C GLU A 16 19.14 2.19 12.47
N ARG A 17 18.04 2.81 12.07
CA ARG A 17 18.03 3.81 11.00
C ARG A 17 18.71 5.09 11.49
N THR A 18 19.99 5.23 11.22
CA THR A 18 20.66 6.53 11.31
C THR A 18 20.11 7.43 10.22
N ALA A 19 19.25 8.38 10.59
CA ALA A 19 18.76 9.41 9.68
C ALA A 19 19.94 10.30 9.26
N THR A 20 20.45 10.08 8.06
CA THR A 20 21.38 11.01 7.42
C THR A 20 20.66 12.32 7.14
N ALA A 21 21.31 13.42 7.50
CA ALA A 21 20.80 14.79 7.53
C ALA A 21 20.55 15.39 6.12
N ASP A 22 19.61 14.80 5.38
CA ASP A 22 19.04 15.35 4.14
C ASP A 22 17.55 15.76 4.32
N SER A 23 17.02 15.65 5.55
CA SER A 23 15.60 15.87 5.87
C SER A 23 15.20 17.34 6.06
N ALA A 24 16.06 18.31 5.71
CA ALA A 24 15.84 19.72 6.06
C ALA A 24 14.83 20.46 5.17
N ALA A 25 14.29 19.82 4.11
CA ALA A 25 13.34 20.44 3.18
C ALA A 25 11.88 19.98 3.38
N VAL A 26 11.62 18.93 4.17
CA VAL A 26 10.28 18.33 4.32
C VAL A 26 9.87 18.28 5.79
N ALA A 27 8.75 18.91 6.13
CA ALA A 27 8.20 18.88 7.48
C ALA A 27 7.67 17.47 7.84
N PRO A 28 7.78 17.03 9.10
CA PRO A 28 7.19 15.76 9.54
C PRO A 28 5.68 15.76 9.31
N ALA A 29 5.15 14.71 8.69
CA ALA A 29 3.73 14.53 8.44
C ALA A 29 3.10 13.50 9.39
N GLY A 30 1.78 13.60 9.58
CA GLY A 30 1.00 12.67 10.40
C GLY A 30 0.81 11.29 9.75
N ALA A 31 0.35 10.33 10.56
CA ALA A 31 0.05 8.99 10.07
C ALA A 31 -1.16 8.99 9.10
N VAL A 32 -1.12 8.14 8.08
CA VAL A 32 -2.19 7.97 7.09
C VAL A 32 -2.95 6.67 7.37
N ASN A 33 -4.28 6.71 7.32
CA ASN A 33 -5.11 5.51 7.38
C ASN A 33 -5.18 4.84 6.01
N GLY A 34 -4.38 3.79 5.81
CA GLY A 34 -4.31 3.11 4.51
C GLY A 34 -5.60 2.44 4.06
N TYR A 35 -6.50 2.02 4.98
CA TYR A 35 -7.76 1.40 4.57
C TYR A 35 -8.74 2.43 3.99
N GLN A 36 -8.75 3.65 4.53
CA GLN A 36 -9.54 4.75 3.98
C GLN A 36 -9.00 5.19 2.62
N VAL A 37 -7.68 5.33 2.48
CA VAL A 37 -7.07 5.63 1.17
C VAL A 37 -7.42 4.56 0.14
N LEU A 38 -7.32 3.28 0.52
CA LEU A 38 -7.70 2.18 -0.35
C LEU A 38 -9.19 2.24 -0.75
N GLU A 39 -10.09 2.53 0.19
CA GLU A 39 -11.52 2.70 -0.09
C GLU A 39 -11.76 3.82 -1.12
N THR A 40 -11.15 4.99 -0.91
CA THR A 40 -11.22 6.12 -1.86
C THR A 40 -10.69 5.72 -3.24
N VAL A 41 -9.53 5.06 -3.32
CA VAL A 41 -8.98 4.57 -4.60
C VAL A 41 -9.91 3.57 -5.28
N THR A 42 -10.54 2.66 -4.53
CA THR A 42 -11.46 1.68 -5.11
C THR A 42 -12.76 2.30 -5.64
N ALA A 43 -13.13 3.49 -5.16
CA ALA A 43 -14.29 4.23 -5.65
C ALA A 43 -13.98 5.11 -6.88
N LEU A 44 -12.71 5.31 -7.24
CA LEU A 44 -12.33 6.14 -8.38
C LEU A 44 -12.71 5.48 -9.71
N PRO A 45 -13.37 6.20 -10.62
CA PRO A 45 -13.58 5.74 -11.99
C PRO A 45 -12.24 5.54 -12.70
N ILE A 46 -12.02 4.37 -13.29
CA ILE A 46 -10.84 4.09 -14.14
C ILE A 46 -11.32 3.97 -15.58
N SER A 47 -10.69 4.72 -16.47
CA SER A 47 -10.96 4.68 -17.90
C SER A 47 -9.67 4.66 -18.69
N THR A 48 -9.76 4.31 -19.98
CA THR A 48 -8.69 4.61 -20.93
C THR A 48 -8.99 5.95 -21.59
N TRP A 49 -7.95 6.76 -21.76
CA TRP A 49 -8.07 8.09 -22.33
C TRP A 49 -6.80 8.45 -23.08
N ARG A 50 -6.83 9.57 -23.81
CA ARG A 50 -5.66 10.19 -24.43
C ARG A 50 -5.79 11.69 -24.33
N TYR A 51 -4.70 12.42 -24.37
CA TYR A 51 -4.78 13.85 -24.61
C TYR A 51 -5.21 14.13 -26.05
N LEU A 52 -5.91 15.25 -26.26
CA LEU A 52 -6.40 15.63 -27.59
C LEU A 52 -5.26 15.86 -28.58
N TRP A 53 -4.10 16.32 -28.10
CA TRP A 53 -2.90 16.59 -28.89
C TRP A 53 -2.03 15.35 -29.15
N GLU A 54 -2.32 14.22 -28.52
CA GLU A 54 -1.58 12.99 -28.74
C GLU A 54 -2.04 12.25 -30.00
N PRO A 55 -1.15 11.47 -30.63
CA PRO A 55 -1.52 10.58 -31.73
C PRO A 55 -2.68 9.64 -31.36
N GLU A 56 -3.49 9.29 -32.36
CA GLU A 56 -4.73 8.52 -32.16
C GLU A 56 -4.51 7.12 -31.58
N GLN A 57 -3.31 6.56 -31.68
CA GLN A 57 -2.92 5.27 -31.11
C GLN A 57 -2.50 5.32 -29.63
N VAL A 58 -2.22 6.50 -29.06
CA VAL A 58 -1.78 6.61 -27.67
C VAL A 58 -2.97 6.36 -26.73
N ARG A 59 -2.74 5.56 -25.69
CA ARG A 59 -3.72 5.33 -24.62
C ARG A 59 -3.02 5.39 -23.26
N HIS A 60 -3.57 6.21 -22.39
CA HIS A 60 -3.30 6.20 -20.96
C HIS A 60 -4.42 5.43 -20.25
N ILE A 61 -4.13 4.96 -19.04
CA ILE A 61 -5.11 4.32 -18.16
C ILE A 61 -5.02 4.97 -16.78
N GLY A 62 -6.17 5.30 -16.22
CA GLY A 62 -6.25 5.88 -14.88
C GLY A 62 -7.54 6.68 -14.68
N PRO A 63 -7.68 7.30 -13.51
CA PRO A 63 -8.75 8.26 -13.26
C PRO A 63 -8.52 9.53 -14.07
N MET A 64 -9.60 10.27 -14.32
CA MET A 64 -9.49 11.65 -14.77
C MET A 64 -8.91 12.51 -13.64
N ALA A 65 -8.11 13.53 -13.97
CA ALA A 65 -7.49 14.39 -12.96
C ALA A 65 -8.55 15.09 -12.08
N GLN A 66 -9.69 15.47 -12.64
CA GLN A 66 -10.79 16.11 -11.89
C GLN A 66 -11.36 15.18 -10.82
N ASP A 67 -11.61 13.91 -11.18
CA ASP A 67 -12.10 12.90 -10.22
C ASP A 67 -11.06 12.63 -9.14
N TRP A 68 -9.77 12.60 -9.52
CA TRP A 68 -8.67 12.45 -8.58
C TRP A 68 -8.62 13.59 -7.55
N HIS A 69 -8.66 14.85 -7.98
CA HIS A 69 -8.64 16.00 -7.07
C HIS A 69 -9.91 16.11 -6.23
N ALA A 70 -11.07 15.68 -6.76
CA ALA A 70 -12.29 15.58 -5.97
C ALA A 70 -12.19 14.51 -4.86
N ALA A 71 -11.41 13.45 -5.09
CA ALA A 71 -11.22 12.36 -4.15
C ALA A 71 -10.07 12.62 -3.14
N PHE A 72 -9.00 13.27 -3.59
CA PHE A 72 -7.78 13.52 -2.85
C PHE A 72 -7.44 15.01 -2.92
N ASP A 73 -8.00 15.80 -2.00
CA ASP A 73 -7.74 17.23 -1.91
C ASP A 73 -6.39 17.49 -1.21
N PHE A 74 -5.32 17.44 -1.98
CA PHE A 74 -3.98 17.83 -1.55
C PHE A 74 -3.67 19.32 -1.83
N HIS A 75 -4.71 20.12 -2.11
CA HIS A 75 -4.63 21.56 -2.33
C HIS A 75 -3.62 21.98 -3.42
N HIS A 76 -3.54 21.22 -4.52
CA HIS A 76 -2.71 21.60 -5.66
C HIS A 76 -3.33 22.74 -6.46
N GLU A 77 -2.49 23.70 -6.87
CA GLU A 77 -2.91 24.79 -7.76
C GLU A 77 -3.29 24.31 -9.16
N ASN A 78 -2.69 23.21 -9.62
CA ASN A 78 -2.94 22.63 -10.94
C ASN A 78 -3.78 21.35 -10.86
N THR A 79 -5.08 21.49 -11.12
CA THR A 79 -6.04 20.38 -11.12
C THR A 79 -6.15 19.62 -12.45
N ARG A 80 -5.36 20.00 -13.47
CA ARG A 80 -5.37 19.35 -14.80
C ARG A 80 -4.48 18.12 -14.87
N VAL A 81 -3.64 17.90 -13.86
CA VAL A 81 -2.69 16.79 -13.81
C VAL A 81 -2.80 16.09 -12.46
N ILE A 82 -2.45 14.81 -12.46
CA ILE A 82 -2.23 14.05 -11.23
C ILE A 82 -0.72 14.12 -10.94
N PRO A 83 -0.28 14.70 -9.82
CA PRO A 83 1.14 14.71 -9.50
C PRO A 83 1.66 13.30 -9.31
N LEU A 84 2.76 12.97 -10.00
CA LEU A 84 3.31 11.62 -10.00
C LEU A 84 3.76 11.17 -8.59
N VAL A 85 4.24 12.11 -7.77
CA VAL A 85 4.66 11.85 -6.38
C VAL A 85 3.47 11.38 -5.55
N ASP A 86 2.32 12.04 -5.65
CA ASP A 86 1.13 11.73 -4.86
C ASP A 86 0.46 10.44 -5.36
N ALA A 87 0.38 10.24 -6.67
CA ALA A 87 -0.11 9.00 -7.26
C ALA A 87 0.71 7.78 -6.79
N ASN A 88 2.04 7.90 -6.79
CA ASN A 88 2.94 6.85 -6.31
C ASN A 88 2.80 6.64 -4.79
N GLY A 89 2.68 7.71 -4.01
CA GLY A 89 2.47 7.63 -2.57
C GLY A 89 1.17 6.89 -2.22
N ILE A 90 0.06 7.26 -2.87
CA ILE A 90 -1.23 6.58 -2.71
C ILE A 90 -1.15 5.11 -3.14
N ALA A 91 -0.47 4.81 -4.25
CA ALA A 91 -0.28 3.42 -4.69
C ALA A 91 0.44 2.58 -3.64
N LEU A 92 1.53 3.11 -3.05
CA LEU A 92 2.26 2.42 -1.97
C LEU A 92 1.40 2.21 -0.73
N VAL A 93 0.62 3.22 -0.32
CA VAL A 93 -0.32 3.10 0.81
C VAL A 93 -1.36 2.02 0.54
N CYS A 94 -1.92 1.97 -0.68
CA CYS A 94 -2.90 0.96 -1.08
C CYS A 94 -2.30 -0.45 -1.08
N ILE A 95 -1.08 -0.62 -1.59
CA ILE A 95 -0.37 -1.92 -1.58
C ILE A 95 -0.20 -2.41 -0.14
N GLN A 96 0.24 -1.55 0.78
CA GLN A 96 0.38 -1.90 2.19
C GLN A 96 -0.96 -2.27 2.83
N ALA A 97 -2.02 -1.51 2.54
CA ALA A 97 -3.36 -1.79 3.06
C ALA A 97 -3.92 -3.11 2.52
N LEU A 98 -3.73 -3.39 1.23
CA LEU A 98 -4.12 -4.65 0.60
C LEU A 98 -3.36 -5.83 1.20
N ASN A 99 -2.05 -5.71 1.44
CA ASN A 99 -1.28 -6.77 2.09
C ASN A 99 -1.85 -7.11 3.46
N ARG A 100 -2.17 -6.09 4.28
CA ARG A 100 -2.81 -6.32 5.59
C ARG A 100 -4.18 -7.00 5.46
N ARG A 101 -5.02 -6.57 4.50
CA ARG A 101 -6.31 -7.25 4.23
C ARG A 101 -6.11 -8.71 3.84
N ILE A 102 -5.09 -9.03 3.04
CA ILE A 102 -4.77 -10.41 2.65
C ILE A 102 -4.38 -11.24 3.87
N ASP A 103 -3.54 -10.70 4.76
CA ASP A 103 -3.12 -11.39 6.00
C ASP A 103 -4.31 -11.64 6.95
N GLU A 104 -5.17 -10.64 7.12
CA GLU A 104 -6.40 -10.73 7.91
C GLU A 104 -7.34 -11.81 7.36
N LEU A 105 -7.63 -11.77 6.05
CA LEU A 105 -8.48 -12.73 5.37
C LEU A 105 -7.89 -14.14 5.40
N THR A 106 -6.57 -14.28 5.23
CA THR A 106 -5.87 -15.57 5.30
C THR A 106 -5.99 -16.18 6.69
N THR A 107 -5.82 -15.36 7.73
CA THR A 107 -5.98 -15.79 9.13
C THR A 107 -7.41 -16.28 9.38
N GLU A 108 -8.40 -15.52 8.91
CA GLU A 108 -9.81 -15.86 9.06
C GLU A 108 -10.19 -17.15 8.31
N VAL A 109 -9.73 -17.30 7.07
CA VAL A 109 -9.93 -18.53 6.28
C VAL A 109 -9.34 -19.73 6.99
N ASN A 110 -8.13 -19.61 7.56
CA ASN A 110 -7.49 -20.70 8.31
C ASN A 110 -8.26 -21.05 9.58
N ARG A 111 -8.77 -20.05 10.30
CA ARG A 111 -9.62 -20.24 11.48
C ARG A 111 -10.90 -21.01 11.13
N LEU A 112 -11.59 -20.59 10.07
CA LEU A 112 -12.83 -21.23 9.61
C LEU A 112 -12.61 -22.67 9.12
N ARG A 113 -11.51 -22.93 8.41
CA ARG A 113 -11.10 -24.28 7.99
C ARG A 113 -10.85 -25.18 9.19
N GLY A 114 -10.16 -24.67 10.21
CA GLY A 114 -9.96 -25.38 11.48
C GLY A 114 -11.29 -25.78 12.12
N LEU A 115 -12.23 -24.85 12.26
CA LEU A 115 -13.55 -25.15 12.85
C LEU A 115 -14.35 -26.20 12.07
N THR A 116 -14.26 -26.18 10.74
CA THR A 116 -14.98 -27.13 9.88
C THR A 116 -14.37 -28.54 9.97
N GLN A 117 -13.03 -28.64 9.98
CA GLN A 117 -12.33 -29.92 10.13
C GLN A 117 -12.58 -30.57 11.49
N HIS A 118 -12.76 -29.79 12.56
CA HIS A 118 -13.09 -30.31 13.89
C HIS A 118 -14.57 -30.70 14.05
N ARG A 119 -15.46 -30.29 13.12
CA ARG A 119 -16.89 -30.66 13.12
C ARG A 119 -17.18 -31.98 12.38
N GLU A 120 -16.22 -32.51 11.62
CA GLU A 120 -16.29 -33.81 10.93
C GLU A 120 -15.69 -35.00 11.74
N PRO A 121 -16.08 -35.29 13.00
CA PRO A 121 -15.77 -36.59 13.61
C PRO A 121 -16.98 -37.43 14.06
N ASN A 122 -18.17 -37.27 13.48
CA ASN A 122 -19.32 -38.13 13.83
C ASN A 122 -20.22 -38.44 12.63
N ARG A 123 -19.79 -39.39 11.79
CA ARG A 123 -20.65 -40.18 10.89
C ARG A 123 -20.26 -41.65 10.99
#